data_AF-A0A4Q0MP84-F1
#
_entry.id   AF-A0A4Q0MP84-F1
#
_cell.length_a   1.000
_cell.length_b   1.000
_cell.length_c   1.000
_cell.angle_alpha   90.00
_cell.angle_beta   90.00
_cell.angle_gamma   90.00
#
_symmetry.space_group_name_H-M   'P 1'
#
loop_
_entity.id
_entity.type
_entity.pdbx_description
1 polymer ?
#
loop_
_entity_poly.entity_id
_entity_poly.type
_entity_poly.pdbx_seq_one_letter_code
_entity_poly.pdbx_strand_id
1 'polypeptide(L)'
;MGYAQRELFPAPQGDLFGESDESLRPVYQVKREHVLNRLVEMLADMRAAERWPWSETRVALNRETVWPYLLRLLPEEEAERWRADLEAETERLDAAAPVD
;
A
#
# COMPACT_ATOMS: atom_id res chain seq x y z
N MET A 1 -28.73 51.07 14.95
CA MET A 1 -29.40 49.80 14.63
C MET A 1 -28.34 48.83 14.13
N GLY A 2 -28.04 47.79 14.91
CA GLY A 2 -26.95 46.84 14.65
C GLY A 2 -26.71 46.01 15.91
N TYR A 3 -27.38 44.87 15.97
CA TYR A 3 -27.75 44.13 17.17
C TYR A 3 -26.59 43.31 17.77
N ALA A 4 -26.48 43.38 19.09
CA ALA A 4 -26.23 42.29 20.05
C ALA A 4 -25.83 40.90 19.48
N GLN A 5 -24.60 40.73 19.01
CA GLN A 5 -24.02 39.41 18.71
C GLN A 5 -22.84 39.04 19.63
N ARG A 6 -22.71 39.69 20.80
CA ARG A 6 -21.55 39.50 21.68
C ARG A 6 -21.78 38.58 22.88
N GLU A 7 -22.98 38.01 23.03
CA GLU A 7 -23.35 37.25 24.24
C GLU A 7 -23.87 35.82 23.98
N LEU A 8 -23.58 35.22 22.82
CA LEU A 8 -24.11 33.88 22.48
C LEU A 8 -23.19 32.70 22.87
N PHE A 9 -22.00 32.94 23.43
CA PHE A 9 -21.09 31.86 23.83
C PHE A 9 -20.47 32.09 25.23
N PRO A 10 -21.18 31.76 26.32
CA PRO A 10 -20.57 31.73 27.64
C PRO A 10 -19.95 30.35 27.90
N ALA A 11 -18.68 30.18 27.55
CA ALA A 11 -17.69 29.33 28.25
C ALA A 11 -16.34 29.39 27.50
N PRO A 12 -15.19 29.36 28.20
CA PRO A 12 -13.97 28.88 27.55
C PRO A 12 -14.23 27.43 27.13
N GLN A 13 -14.15 27.16 25.82
CA GLN A 13 -13.98 25.79 25.35
C GLN A 13 -12.68 25.30 25.98
N GLY A 14 -12.78 24.53 27.07
CA GLY A 14 -11.66 23.78 27.61
C GLY A 14 -11.05 22.96 26.48
N ASP A 15 -9.73 22.84 26.48
CA ASP A 15 -8.97 22.22 25.41
C ASP A 15 -9.51 20.81 25.12
N LEU A 16 -10.30 20.70 24.05
CA LEU A 16 -11.05 19.50 23.67
C LEU A 16 -10.12 18.40 23.13
N PHE A 17 -8.86 18.75 22.93
CA PHE A 17 -7.78 17.89 22.47
C PHE A 17 -6.59 18.08 23.41
N GLY A 18 -6.79 17.79 24.71
CA GLY A 18 -5.67 17.69 25.66
C GLY A 18 -4.51 16.95 25.02
N GLU A 19 -3.28 17.44 25.24
CA GLU A 19 -2.02 16.99 24.64
C GLU A 19 -2.14 15.55 24.13
N SER A 20 -2.31 15.43 22.82
CA SER A 20 -2.56 14.14 22.20
C SER A 20 -1.29 13.31 22.36
N ASP A 21 -1.28 12.47 23.39
CA ASP A 21 -0.24 11.48 23.61
C ASP A 21 -0.16 10.62 22.34
N GLU A 22 0.87 10.89 21.53
CA GLU A 22 1.09 10.25 20.24
C GLU A 22 1.20 8.71 20.39
N SER A 23 1.52 8.24 21.60
CA SER A 23 1.57 6.82 21.98
C SER A 23 0.21 6.11 21.99
N LEU A 24 -0.92 6.84 21.98
CA LEU A 24 -2.28 6.27 21.99
C LEU A 24 -2.89 6.10 20.59
N ARG A 25 -2.18 6.47 19.52
CA ARG A 25 -2.70 6.26 18.16
C ARG A 25 -2.70 4.77 17.82
N PRO A 26 -3.87 4.16 17.50
CA PRO A 26 -3.89 2.76 17.07
C PRO A 26 -3.07 2.63 15.79
N VAL A 27 -1.97 1.86 15.87
CA VAL A 27 -1.15 1.54 14.70
C VAL A 27 -1.95 0.60 13.80
N TYR A 28 -2.38 1.11 12.65
CA TYR A 28 -3.07 0.28 11.66
C TYR A 28 -2.11 -0.80 11.13
N GLN A 29 -2.44 -2.06 11.40
CA GLN A 29 -1.69 -3.21 10.89
C GLN A 29 -2.46 -3.84 9.73
N VAL A 30 -1.81 -3.93 8.58
CA VAL A 30 -2.35 -4.65 7.42
C VAL A 30 -2.41 -6.14 7.78
N LYS A 31 -3.58 -6.75 7.63
CA LYS A 31 -3.71 -8.19 7.86
C LYS A 31 -2.95 -8.98 6.80
N ARG A 32 -2.26 -10.04 7.21
CA ARG A 32 -1.51 -10.95 6.33
C ARG A 32 -2.35 -11.48 5.17
N GLU A 33 -3.61 -11.82 5.42
CA GLU A 33 -4.55 -12.30 4.37
C GLU A 33 -4.71 -11.31 3.21
N HIS A 34 -4.73 -10.01 3.48
CA HIS A 34 -4.83 -8.99 2.43
C HIS A 34 -3.55 -8.87 1.62
N VAL A 35 -2.39 -8.99 2.28
CA VAL A 35 -1.08 -9.01 1.60
C VAL A 35 -0.99 -10.21 0.66
N LEU A 36 -1.34 -11.40 1.15
CA LEU A 36 -1.30 -12.62 0.37
C LEU A 36 -2.27 -12.59 -0.81
N ASN A 37 -3.52 -12.17 -0.59
CA ASN A 37 -4.49 -12.05 -1.68
C ASN A 37 -3.98 -11.12 -2.79
N ARG A 38 -3.37 -9.99 -2.40
CA ARG A 38 -2.81 -9.05 -3.37
C ARG A 38 -1.66 -9.64 -4.19
N LEU A 39 -0.75 -10.38 -3.54
CA LEU A 39 0.36 -11.05 -4.22
C LEU A 39 -0.16 -12.15 -5.17
N VAL A 40 -1.14 -12.94 -4.73
CA VAL A 40 -1.80 -13.97 -5.56
C VAL A 40 -2.42 -13.36 -6.80
N GLU A 41 -3.20 -12.28 -6.65
CA GLU A 41 -3.85 -11.58 -7.78
C GLU A 41 -2.82 -11.09 -8.80
N MET A 42 -1.79 -10.37 -8.34
CA MET A 42 -0.76 -9.85 -9.24
C MET A 42 0.00 -10.96 -9.96
N LEU A 43 0.37 -12.03 -9.25
CA LEU A 43 1.09 -13.15 -9.84
C LEU A 43 0.21 -13.93 -10.83
N ALA A 44 -1.10 -14.05 -10.55
CA ALA A 44 -2.05 -14.67 -11.47
C ALA A 44 -2.19 -13.86 -12.76
N ASP A 45 -2.31 -12.52 -12.66
CA ASP A 45 -2.33 -11.63 -13.82
C ASP A 45 -1.05 -11.78 -14.66
N MET A 46 0.12 -11.82 -14.01
CA MET A 46 1.41 -12.02 -14.69
C MET A 46 1.44 -13.36 -15.42
N ARG A 47 1.10 -14.46 -14.74
CA ARG A 47 1.11 -15.83 -15.30
C ARG A 47 0.13 -16.02 -16.46
N ALA A 48 -1.02 -15.35 -16.41
CA ALA A 48 -2.02 -15.43 -17.46
C ALA A 48 -1.64 -14.64 -18.73
N ALA A 49 -0.66 -13.73 -18.64
CA ALA A 49 -0.28 -12.85 -19.73
C ALA A 49 0.94 -13.36 -20.52
N GLU A 50 0.88 -13.24 -21.85
CA GLU A 50 2.02 -13.52 -22.73
C GLU A 50 3.07 -12.40 -22.70
N ARG A 51 2.64 -11.16 -22.44
CA ARG A 51 3.46 -9.95 -22.30
C ARG A 51 2.99 -9.17 -21.07
N TRP A 52 3.78 -8.19 -20.61
CA TRP A 52 3.42 -7.39 -19.44
C TRP A 52 1.95 -6.92 -19.47
N PRO A 53 1.13 -7.29 -18.47
CA PRO A 53 -0.30 -6.93 -18.45
C PRO A 53 -0.54 -5.46 -18.01
N TRP A 54 0.53 -4.74 -17.68
CA TRP A 54 0.50 -3.38 -17.16
C TRP A 54 1.43 -2.46 -17.98
N SER A 55 1.18 -1.15 -17.93
CA SER A 55 2.08 -0.16 -18.53
C SER A 55 3.44 -0.17 -17.85
N GLU A 56 4.49 0.27 -18.55
CA GLU A 56 5.86 0.34 -18.03
C GLU A 56 5.96 1.09 -16.70
N THR A 57 5.30 2.24 -16.58
CA THR A 57 5.25 3.01 -15.34
C THR A 57 4.64 2.20 -14.18
N ARG A 58 3.63 1.37 -14.47
CA ARG A 58 3.00 0.52 -13.46
C ARG A 58 3.86 -0.69 -13.12
N VAL A 59 4.62 -1.22 -14.08
CA VAL A 59 5.63 -2.25 -13.83
C VAL A 59 6.73 -1.72 -12.91
N ALA A 60 7.28 -0.54 -13.21
CA ALA A 60 8.28 0.12 -12.36
C ALA A 60 7.76 0.36 -10.94
N LEU A 61 6.56 0.94 -10.80
CA LEU A 61 5.92 1.15 -9.51
C LEU A 61 5.77 -0.16 -8.71
N ASN A 62 5.36 -1.23 -9.39
CA ASN A 62 5.19 -2.53 -8.75
C ASN A 62 6.52 -3.08 -8.24
N ARG A 63 7.58 -3.05 -9.07
CA ARG A 63 8.91 -3.55 -8.71
C ARG A 63 9.58 -2.75 -7.60
N GLU A 64 9.53 -1.43 -7.69
CA GLU A 64 10.32 -0.54 -6.81
C GLU A 64 9.62 -0.25 -5.49
N THR A 65 8.28 -0.25 -5.47
CA THR A 65 7.52 0.21 -4.31
C THR A 65 6.56 -0.85 -3.79
N VAL A 66 5.68 -1.38 -4.64
CA VAL A 66 4.57 -2.22 -4.18
C VAL A 66 5.06 -3.56 -3.66
N TRP A 67 5.86 -4.31 -4.44
CA TRP A 67 6.34 -5.62 -4.03
C TRP A 67 7.25 -5.55 -2.79
N PRO A 68 8.25 -4.65 -2.71
CA PRO A 68 9.06 -4.52 -1.50
C PRO A 68 8.22 -4.20 -0.25
N TYR A 69 7.21 -3.31 -0.40
CA TYR A 69 6.30 -2.96 0.67
C TYR A 69 5.41 -4.13 1.13
N LEU A 70 4.95 -4.99 0.21
CA LEU A 70 4.14 -6.15 0.56
C LEU A 70 4.98 -7.27 1.18
N LEU A 71 6.15 -7.55 0.61
CA LEU A 71 7.04 -8.61 1.07
C LEU A 71 7.57 -8.35 2.49
N ARG A 72 7.89 -7.09 2.84
CA ARG A 72 8.31 -6.74 4.22
C ARG A 72 7.23 -6.98 5.29
N LEU A 73 5.97 -7.17 4.90
CA LEU A 73 4.85 -7.46 5.81
C LEU A 73 4.67 -8.96 6.06
N LEU A 74 5.45 -9.80 5.39
CA LEU A 74 5.42 -11.26 5.53
C LEU A 74 6.61 -11.76 6.36
N PRO A 75 6.52 -12.96 6.95
CA PRO A 75 7.68 -13.66 7.47
C PRO A 75 8.73 -13.88 6.37
N GLU A 76 10.01 -13.77 6.71
CA GLU A 76 11.13 -13.80 5.76
C GLU A 76 11.09 -15.01 4.82
N GLU A 77 10.91 -16.22 5.35
CA GLU A 77 10.85 -17.45 4.55
C GLU A 77 9.70 -17.45 3.53
N GLU A 78 8.59 -16.79 3.85
CA GLU A 78 7.46 -16.64 2.94
C GLU A 78 7.72 -15.54 1.91
N ALA A 79 8.31 -14.43 2.34
CA ALA A 79 8.71 -13.33 1.46
C ALA A 79 9.71 -13.78 0.40
N GLU A 80 10.69 -14.62 0.75
CA GLU A 80 11.67 -15.16 -0.19
C GLU A 80 11.02 -16.03 -1.27
N ARG A 81 10.05 -16.88 -0.90
CA ARG A 81 9.28 -17.66 -1.89
C ARG A 81 8.53 -16.77 -2.86
N TRP A 82 7.85 -15.74 -2.34
CA TRP A 82 7.12 -14.79 -3.18
C TRP A 82 8.04 -13.95 -4.06
N ARG A 83 9.23 -13.59 -3.56
CA ARG A 83 10.24 -12.86 -4.35
C ARG A 83 10.69 -13.70 -5.54
N ALA A 84 11.05 -14.97 -5.29
CA ALA A 84 11.45 -15.89 -6.34
C ALA A 84 10.34 -16.09 -7.40
N ASP A 85 9.08 -16.25 -6.98
CA ASP A 85 7.95 -16.39 -7.90
C ASP A 85 7.74 -15.13 -8.76
N LEU A 86 7.83 -13.93 -8.16
CA LEU A 86 7.70 -12.67 -8.88
C LEU A 86 8.88 -12.42 -9.82
N GLU A 87 10.11 -12.75 -9.42
CA GLU A 87 11.30 -12.64 -10.25
C GLU A 87 11.24 -13.55 -11.47
N ALA A 88 10.87 -14.83 -11.28
CA ALA A 88 10.74 -15.78 -12.38
C ALA A 88 9.72 -15.32 -13.43
N GLU A 89 8.54 -14.85 -13.01
CA GLU A 89 7.55 -14.31 -13.94
C GLU A 89 7.98 -12.98 -14.56
N THR A 90 8.71 -12.16 -13.82
CA THR A 90 9.28 -10.90 -14.34
C THR A 90 10.26 -11.16 -15.47
N GLU A 91 11.18 -12.11 -15.30
CA GLU A 91 12.14 -12.51 -16.34
C GLU A 91 11.43 -13.04 -17.59
N ARG A 92 10.39 -13.88 -17.41
CA ARG A 92 9.59 -14.39 -18.53
C ARG A 92 8.92 -13.26 -19.33
N LEU A 93 8.32 -12.30 -18.62
CA LEU A 93 7.59 -11.20 -19.25
C LEU A 93 8.54 -10.16 -19.87
N ASP A 94 9.71 -9.92 -19.26
CA ASP A 94 10.76 -9.06 -19.81
C ASP A 94 11.33 -9.65 -21.11
N ALA A 95 11.55 -10.97 -21.16
CA ALA A 95 12.00 -11.65 -22.38
C ALA A 95 10.95 -11.65 -23.52
N ALA A 96 9.68 -11.47 -23.18
CA ALA A 96 8.58 -11.36 -24.15
C ALA A 96 8.31 -9.93 -24.62
N ALA A 97 8.95 -8.92 -24.01
CA ALA A 97 8.85 -7.54 -24.46
C ALA A 97 9.57 -7.39 -25.82
N PRO A 98 8.97 -6.68 -26.79
CA PRO A 98 9.66 -6.41 -28.06
C PRO A 98 10.93 -5.60 -27.78
N VAL A 99 12.05 -6.08 -28.34
CA VAL A 99 13.28 -5.29 -28.45
C VAL A 99 13.00 -4.21 -29.49
N ASP A 100 12.83 -2.96 -29.06
CA ASP A 100 12.84 -1.79 -29.96
C ASP A 100 14.21 -1.62 -30.62
#